data_AF-A0A254PZ01-F1
#
_entry.id   AF-A0A254PZ01-F1
#
_cell.length_a   1.000
_cell.length_b   1.000
_cell.length_c   1.000
_cell.angle_alpha   90.00
_cell.angle_beta   90.00
_cell.angle_gamma   90.00
#
_symmetry.space_group_name_H-M   'P 1'
#
loop_
_entity.id
_entity.type
_entity.pdbx_description
1 polymer ?
#
loop_
_entity_poly.entity_id
_entity_poly.type
_entity_poly.pdbx_seq_one_letter_code
_entity_poly.pdbx_strand_id
1 'polypeptide(L)'
;MSLDNRKILDCYSKYGCVLDCLFTTWFEGHKKQLMDSSPPVIEIIKGKDRFFVCDDDVLLKLCSDQDPPSISQLVNALSQIWPNTQIKQIHSQVLKGAKLKNMWKDLLLIYTMASNPDTELWRAGAMAMLVDRFIGRLDPLAARHKSGDDHMRRHMTLMVMRHKESALNISEQAALGIFPQQELGKSFQTRFNFEDENFASRLFSLGNHEFDCAKDRVSQLTRHAC
;
A
#
# COMPACT_ATOMS: atom_id res chain seq x y z
N MET A 1 -12.86 42.75 12.50
CA MET A 1 -12.00 42.87 11.31
C MET A 1 -12.05 41.58 10.52
N SER A 2 -12.21 41.62 9.20
CA SER A 2 -12.10 40.44 8.35
C SER A 2 -10.68 39.87 8.41
N LEU A 3 -10.54 38.58 8.08
CA LEU A 3 -9.25 37.88 8.08
C LEU A 3 -8.26 38.53 7.10
N ASP A 4 -8.77 39.08 5.99
CA ASP A 4 -7.98 39.78 4.97
C ASP A 4 -7.46 41.13 5.47
N ASN A 5 -8.26 41.87 6.23
CA ASN A 5 -7.80 43.12 6.84
C ASN A 5 -6.65 42.89 7.82
N ARG A 6 -6.62 41.73 8.49
CA ARG A 6 -5.54 41.37 9.42
C ARG A 6 -4.23 41.10 8.68
N LYS A 7 -4.28 40.37 7.57
CA LYS A 7 -3.11 40.08 6.71
C LYS A 7 -2.49 41.34 6.13
N ILE A 8 -3.33 42.31 5.72
CA ILE A 8 -2.87 43.59 5.20
C ILE A 8 -2.14 44.39 6.29
N LEU A 9 -2.69 44.43 7.50
CA LEU A 9 -2.06 45.11 8.65
C LEU A 9 -0.75 44.44 9.08
N ASP A 10 -0.69 43.12 9.09
CA ASP A 10 0.55 42.38 9.40
C ASP A 10 1.63 42.61 8.33
N CYS A 11 1.24 42.64 7.06
CA CYS A 11 2.14 42.96 5.94
C CYS A 11 2.71 44.37 6.07
N TYR A 12 1.83 45.35 6.34
CA TYR A 12 2.24 46.74 6.57
C TYR A 12 3.13 46.89 7.82
N SER A 13 2.81 46.18 8.90
CA SER A 13 3.65 46.17 10.12
C SER A 13 5.03 45.56 9.87
N LYS A 14 5.13 44.57 8.97
CA LYS A 14 6.37 43.84 8.73
C LYS A 14 7.29 44.54 7.72
N TYR A 15 6.72 45.14 6.68
CA TYR A 15 7.50 45.71 5.58
C TYR A 15 7.33 47.24 5.41
N GLY A 16 6.47 47.87 6.22
CA GLY A 16 6.19 49.30 6.13
C GLY A 16 5.49 49.71 4.84
N CYS A 17 5.40 51.02 4.61
CA CYS A 17 4.86 51.60 3.39
C CYS A 17 5.94 51.68 2.30
N VAL A 18 5.70 51.04 1.16
CA VAL A 18 6.63 51.09 -0.01
C VAL A 18 6.74 52.49 -0.60
N LEU A 19 5.75 53.37 -0.34
CA LEU A 19 5.72 54.73 -0.88
C LEU A 19 6.57 55.73 -0.09
N ASP A 20 7.06 55.35 1.10
CA ASP A 20 7.82 56.26 1.99
C ASP A 20 9.26 56.46 1.51
N CYS A 21 9.74 55.62 0.59
CA CYS A 21 11.08 55.74 0.01
C CYS A 21 11.13 55.20 -1.42
N LEU A 22 12.27 55.39 -2.09
CA LEU A 22 12.50 54.80 -3.41
C LEU A 22 12.48 53.26 -3.31
N PHE A 23 11.82 52.60 -4.26
CA PHE A 23 11.66 51.14 -4.28
C PHE A 23 12.98 50.38 -4.12
N THR A 24 14.07 50.87 -4.73
CA THR A 24 15.39 50.26 -4.63
C THR A 24 15.93 50.27 -3.20
N THR A 25 15.74 51.37 -2.48
CA THR A 25 16.14 51.52 -1.06
C THR A 25 15.29 50.62 -0.17
N TRP A 26 13.98 50.59 -0.40
CA TRP A 26 13.07 49.70 0.31
C TRP A 26 13.46 48.23 0.08
N PHE A 27 13.69 47.84 -1.17
CA PHE A 27 14.00 46.47 -1.56
C PHE A 27 15.31 45.98 -0.96
N GLU A 28 16.40 46.75 -1.05
CA GLU A 28 17.70 46.36 -0.48
C GLU A 28 17.65 46.23 1.05
N GLY A 29 16.88 47.09 1.74
CA GLY A 29 16.67 46.99 3.19
C GLY A 29 15.93 45.72 3.63
N HIS A 30 15.03 45.21 2.80
CA HIS A 30 14.20 44.03 3.10
C HIS A 30 14.68 42.75 2.39
N LYS A 31 15.70 42.83 1.53
CA LYS A 31 16.27 41.72 0.76
C LYS A 31 16.73 40.54 1.62
N LYS A 32 17.29 40.82 2.80
CA LYS A 32 17.68 39.78 3.77
C LYS A 32 16.48 39.01 4.34
N GLN A 33 15.32 39.65 4.51
CA GLN A 33 14.10 38.99 4.99
C GLN A 33 13.45 38.08 3.94
N LEU A 34 13.73 38.30 2.64
CA LEU A 34 13.37 37.40 1.55
C LEU A 34 14.32 36.19 1.45
N MET A 35 15.58 36.37 1.84
CA MET A 35 16.66 35.37 1.70
C MET A 35 16.76 34.37 2.87
N ASP A 36 16.11 34.64 4.01
CA ASP A 36 15.99 33.68 5.14
C ASP A 36 15.00 32.53 4.87
N SER A 37 14.55 32.36 3.63
CA SER A 37 13.96 31.09 3.21
C SER A 37 15.10 30.11 2.93
N SER A 38 15.45 29.32 3.94
CA SER A 38 16.29 28.12 3.74
C SER A 38 15.76 27.37 2.50
N PRO A 39 16.63 27.01 1.54
CA PRO A 39 16.20 26.25 0.37
C PRO A 39 15.46 25.00 0.85
N PRO A 40 14.38 24.59 0.16
CA PRO A 40 13.59 23.47 0.64
C PRO A 40 14.49 22.23 0.71
N VAL A 41 14.48 21.56 1.87
CA VAL A 41 15.23 20.31 2.13
C VAL A 41 14.96 19.24 1.07
N ILE A 42 13.81 19.33 0.41
CA ILE A 42 13.38 18.48 -0.70
C ILE A 42 12.94 19.37 -1.86
N GLU A 43 13.62 19.26 -3.00
CA GLU A 43 13.21 19.90 -4.25
C GLU A 43 12.36 18.92 -5.07
N ILE A 44 11.19 19.35 -5.53
CA ILE A 44 10.27 18.54 -6.32
C ILE A 44 10.49 18.86 -7.80
N ILE A 45 10.82 17.84 -8.59
CA ILE A 45 11.05 17.98 -10.03
C ILE A 45 10.00 17.15 -10.77
N LYS A 46 9.34 17.75 -11.77
CA LYS A 46 8.45 17.02 -12.69
C LYS A 46 9.25 16.51 -13.89
N GLY A 47 8.94 15.33 -14.39
CA GLY A 47 9.72 14.65 -15.44
C GLY A 47 9.95 15.45 -16.73
N LYS A 48 9.07 16.42 -17.02
CA LYS A 48 9.10 17.29 -18.21
C LYS A 48 10.44 18.02 -18.45
N ASP A 49 11.30 18.11 -17.44
CA ASP A 49 12.58 18.80 -17.50
C ASP A 49 13.81 17.86 -17.59
N ARG A 50 13.64 16.52 -17.73
CA ARG A 50 14.78 15.57 -17.80
C ARG A 50 14.61 14.42 -18.80
N PHE A 51 15.65 14.20 -19.60
CA PHE A 51 15.71 13.26 -20.74
C PHE A 51 15.52 11.76 -20.46
N PHE A 52 15.31 11.32 -19.21
CA PHE A 52 15.30 9.90 -18.83
C PHE A 52 14.10 9.48 -17.98
N VAL A 53 13.06 10.30 -17.93
CA VAL A 53 11.94 10.14 -17.00
C VAL A 53 10.63 10.44 -17.73
N CYS A 54 9.54 9.72 -17.45
CA CYS A 54 8.25 9.98 -18.09
C CYS A 54 7.70 11.34 -17.64
N ASP A 55 6.91 12.00 -18.50
CA ASP A 55 6.36 13.33 -18.22
C ASP A 55 5.50 13.41 -16.94
N ASP A 56 4.92 12.28 -16.54
CA ASP A 56 4.06 12.14 -15.36
C ASP A 56 4.81 11.75 -14.08
N ASP A 57 6.11 11.47 -14.17
CA ASP A 57 6.90 11.11 -13.01
C ASP A 57 7.22 12.33 -12.14
N VAL A 58 7.30 12.06 -10.84
CA VAL A 58 7.64 13.04 -9.81
C VAL A 58 8.93 12.58 -9.12
N LEU A 59 9.96 13.41 -9.20
CA LEU A 59 11.27 13.15 -8.60
C LEU A 59 11.42 14.02 -7.35
N LEU A 60 11.88 13.41 -6.26
CA LEU A 60 12.33 14.13 -5.07
C LEU A 60 13.85 14.24 -5.12
N LYS A 61 14.36 15.46 -5.30
CA LYS A 61 15.79 15.74 -5.22
C LYS A 61 16.13 16.12 -3.78
N LEU A 62 16.99 15.31 -3.19
CA LEU A 62 17.57 15.52 -1.87
C LEU A 62 18.97 16.13 -2.03
N CYS A 63 19.30 17.13 -1.23
CA CYS A 63 20.66 17.66 -1.19
C CYS A 63 21.55 16.70 -0.40
N SER A 64 22.67 16.28 -0.99
CA SER A 64 23.66 15.39 -0.37
C SER A 64 24.30 15.96 0.89
N ASP A 65 24.28 17.28 1.01
CA ASP A 65 25.06 18.04 2.00
C ASP A 65 24.21 18.39 3.23
N GLN A 66 22.97 17.89 3.29
CA GLN A 66 22.04 18.09 4.39
C GLN A 66 21.65 16.76 5.03
N ASP A 67 21.26 16.84 6.30
CA ASP A 67 20.66 15.69 6.98
C ASP A 67 19.45 15.18 6.19
N PRO A 68 19.24 13.85 6.16
CA PRO A 68 18.10 13.26 5.47
C PRO A 68 16.79 13.87 6.00
N PRO A 69 15.82 14.18 5.11
CA PRO A 69 14.57 14.80 5.53
C PRO A 69 13.82 13.89 6.49
N SER A 70 13.25 14.50 7.52
CA SER A 70 12.29 13.84 8.39
C SER A 70 11.03 13.42 7.61
N ILE A 71 10.30 12.44 8.15
CA ILE A 71 9.04 11.95 7.57
C ILE A 71 8.03 13.09 7.37
N SER A 72 7.97 14.04 8.30
CA SER A 72 7.07 15.20 8.19
C SER A 72 7.45 16.11 7.02
N GLN A 73 8.74 16.32 6.77
CA GLN A 73 9.22 17.11 5.63
C GLN A 73 8.87 16.43 4.30
N LEU A 74 9.02 15.10 4.21
CA LEU A 74 8.62 14.32 3.04
C LEU A 74 7.11 14.40 2.78
N VAL A 75 6.28 14.20 3.81
CA VAL A 75 4.82 14.28 3.68
C VAL A 75 4.38 15.67 3.24
N ASN A 76 4.99 16.72 3.80
CA ASN A 76 4.70 18.10 3.40
C ASN A 76 5.07 18.38 1.94
N ALA A 77 6.24 17.90 1.48
CA ALA A 77 6.63 18.04 0.07
C ALA A 77 5.64 17.33 -0.87
N LEU A 78 5.27 16.08 -0.56
CA LEU A 78 4.31 15.30 -1.34
C LEU A 78 2.92 15.94 -1.38
N SER A 79 2.50 16.60 -0.30
CA SER A 79 1.23 17.32 -0.23
C SER A 79 1.12 18.47 -1.23
N GLN A 80 2.24 19.06 -1.67
CA GLN A 80 2.25 20.14 -2.67
C GLN A 80 1.98 19.61 -4.09
N ILE A 81 2.37 18.36 -4.37
CA ILE A 81 2.13 17.71 -5.67
C ILE A 81 0.69 17.20 -5.75
N TRP A 82 0.22 16.63 -4.63
CA TRP A 82 -1.09 16.00 -4.53
C TRP A 82 -1.95 16.67 -3.46
N PRO A 83 -2.39 17.93 -3.66
CA PRO A 83 -3.08 18.73 -2.65
C PRO A 83 -4.40 18.14 -2.18
N ASN A 84 -5.04 17.32 -3.02
CA ASN A 84 -6.30 16.63 -2.72
C ASN A 84 -6.11 15.17 -2.29
N THR A 85 -4.89 14.63 -2.42
CA THR A 85 -4.59 13.32 -1.86
C THR A 85 -4.40 13.56 -0.38
N GLN A 86 -5.44 13.27 0.41
CA GLN A 86 -5.21 12.94 1.79
C GLN A 86 -4.26 11.74 1.77
N ILE A 87 -2.97 12.01 1.95
CA ILE A 87 -2.03 11.02 2.45
C ILE A 87 -2.53 10.77 3.86
N LYS A 88 -3.63 10.02 3.98
CA LYS A 88 -3.93 9.25 5.16
C LYS A 88 -2.61 8.51 5.33
N GLN A 89 -1.84 8.88 6.35
CA GLN A 89 -0.76 8.02 6.82
C GLN A 89 -1.35 6.61 6.67
N ILE A 90 -0.70 5.75 5.89
CA ILE A 90 -1.06 4.34 5.87
C ILE A 90 -0.94 3.97 7.34
N HIS A 91 -2.08 4.03 8.03
CA HIS A 91 -2.07 4.13 9.47
C HIS A 91 -1.38 2.84 9.85
N SER A 92 -0.45 2.86 10.80
CA SER A 92 0.23 1.64 11.21
C SER A 92 -0.76 0.54 11.64
N GLN A 93 -2.07 0.84 11.70
CA GLN A 93 -3.19 -0.04 11.98
C GLN A 93 -4.00 -0.53 10.75
N VAL A 94 -3.72 -0.12 9.51
CA VAL A 94 -4.54 -0.49 8.33
C VAL A 94 -4.51 -2.02 8.08
N LEU A 95 -3.38 -2.65 8.36
CA LEU A 95 -3.22 -4.11 8.37
C LEU A 95 -2.51 -4.53 9.66
N LYS A 96 -3.23 -4.60 10.78
CA LYS A 96 -2.71 -5.19 12.04
C LYS A 96 -3.46 -6.47 12.40
N GLY A 97 -2.74 -7.35 13.10
CA GLY A 97 -3.29 -8.59 13.66
C GLY A 97 -3.86 -9.53 12.61
N ALA A 98 -5.14 -9.90 12.78
CA ALA A 98 -5.82 -10.87 11.94
C ALA A 98 -5.94 -10.46 10.47
N LYS A 99 -6.07 -9.16 10.17
CA LYS A 99 -6.22 -8.67 8.78
C LYS A 99 -4.94 -8.90 7.96
N LEU A 100 -3.79 -8.53 8.52
CA LEU A 100 -2.49 -8.77 7.87
C LEU A 100 -2.23 -10.26 7.71
N LYS A 101 -2.52 -11.05 8.74
CA LYS A 101 -2.38 -12.51 8.69
C LYS A 101 -3.25 -13.12 7.60
N ASN A 102 -4.51 -12.71 7.48
CA ASN A 102 -5.42 -13.24 6.48
C ASN A 102 -5.01 -12.84 5.06
N MET A 103 -4.55 -11.61 4.84
CA MET A 103 -4.01 -11.17 3.55
C MET A 103 -2.84 -12.07 3.10
N TRP A 104 -1.90 -12.38 3.99
CA TRP A 104 -0.79 -13.29 3.66
C TRP A 104 -1.25 -14.72 3.38
N LYS A 105 -2.28 -15.19 4.09
CA LYS A 105 -2.91 -16.49 3.82
C LYS A 105 -3.64 -16.52 2.47
N ASP A 106 -4.31 -15.43 2.10
CA ASP A 106 -4.97 -15.27 0.81
C ASP A 106 -3.97 -15.33 -0.33
N LEU A 107 -2.86 -14.59 -0.22
CA LEU A 107 -1.77 -14.62 -1.19
C LEU A 107 -1.17 -16.03 -1.30
N LEU A 108 -0.83 -16.66 -0.18
CA LEU A 108 -0.27 -18.00 -0.18
C LEU A 108 -1.25 -19.02 -0.80
N LEU A 109 -2.54 -18.89 -0.52
CA LEU A 109 -3.58 -19.75 -1.09
C LEU A 109 -3.68 -19.61 -2.61
N ILE A 110 -3.69 -18.37 -3.13
CA ILE A 110 -3.73 -18.08 -4.57
C ILE A 110 -2.53 -18.73 -5.26
N TYR A 111 -1.32 -18.54 -4.73
CA TYR A 111 -0.11 -19.13 -5.29
C TYR A 111 -0.11 -20.66 -5.21
N THR A 112 -0.58 -21.22 -4.10
CA THR A 112 -0.68 -22.68 -3.90
C THR A 112 -1.62 -23.30 -4.92
N MET A 113 -2.80 -22.69 -5.14
CA MET A 113 -3.78 -23.16 -6.12
C MET A 113 -3.27 -23.00 -7.55
N ALA A 114 -2.61 -21.88 -7.86
CA ALA A 114 -2.00 -21.67 -9.18
C ALA A 114 -0.92 -22.72 -9.48
N SER A 115 -0.08 -23.04 -8.50
CA SER A 115 0.99 -24.04 -8.68
C SER A 115 0.48 -25.47 -8.74
N ASN A 116 -0.75 -25.72 -8.27
CA ASN A 116 -1.32 -27.06 -8.14
C ASN A 116 -2.81 -27.05 -8.58
N PRO A 117 -3.11 -26.80 -9.86
CA PRO A 117 -4.48 -26.57 -10.34
C PRO A 117 -5.42 -27.77 -10.09
N ASP A 118 -4.89 -28.99 -10.16
CA ASP A 118 -5.66 -30.22 -9.98
C ASP A 118 -5.82 -30.66 -8.51
N THR A 119 -5.27 -29.90 -7.57
CA THR A 119 -5.29 -30.26 -6.16
C THR A 119 -6.65 -29.96 -5.52
N GLU A 120 -7.15 -30.92 -4.73
CA GLU A 120 -8.38 -30.73 -3.96
C GLU A 120 -8.29 -29.47 -3.07
N LEU A 121 -9.36 -28.66 -3.05
CA LEU A 121 -9.38 -27.38 -2.34
C LEU A 121 -8.92 -27.48 -0.87
N TRP A 122 -9.35 -28.52 -0.15
CA TRP A 122 -8.96 -28.69 1.24
C TRP A 122 -7.44 -28.90 1.43
N ARG A 123 -6.76 -29.51 0.46
CA ARG A 123 -5.30 -29.69 0.47
C ARG A 123 -4.60 -28.36 0.23
N ALA A 124 -5.06 -27.59 -0.75
CA ALA A 124 -4.56 -26.23 -1.01
C ALA A 124 -4.71 -25.33 0.23
N GLY A 125 -5.86 -25.39 0.91
CA GLY A 125 -6.09 -24.67 2.16
C GLY A 125 -5.20 -25.12 3.32
N ALA A 126 -4.90 -26.41 3.42
CA ALA A 126 -3.98 -26.95 4.43
C ALA A 126 -2.53 -26.55 4.14
N MET A 127 -2.08 -26.62 2.89
CA MET A 127 -0.77 -26.13 2.45
C MET A 127 -0.59 -24.62 2.72
N ALA A 128 -1.66 -23.84 2.52
CA ALA A 128 -1.68 -22.41 2.80
C ALA A 128 -1.90 -22.05 4.29
N MET A 129 -1.96 -23.04 5.19
CA MET A 129 -2.16 -22.86 6.64
C MET A 129 -3.38 -21.98 6.96
N LEU A 130 -4.46 -22.14 6.19
CA LEU A 130 -5.59 -21.21 6.20
C LEU A 130 -6.30 -21.17 7.56
N VAL A 131 -6.41 -22.32 8.23
CA VAL A 131 -7.08 -22.46 9.55
C VAL A 131 -6.05 -22.83 10.62
N ASP A 132 -5.79 -21.92 11.57
CA ASP A 132 -4.73 -22.07 12.58
C ASP A 132 -4.84 -23.38 13.37
N ARG A 133 -6.04 -23.69 13.88
CA ARG A 133 -6.29 -24.90 14.68
C ARG A 133 -6.11 -26.22 13.91
N PHE A 134 -5.97 -26.18 12.59
CA PHE A 134 -5.78 -27.38 11.75
C PHE A 134 -4.31 -27.59 11.36
N ILE A 135 -3.43 -26.62 11.63
CA ILE A 135 -2.00 -26.73 11.38
C ILE A 135 -1.43 -27.92 12.17
N GLY A 136 -0.71 -28.80 11.49
CA GLY A 136 -0.14 -30.03 12.06
C GLY A 136 -1.16 -31.14 12.36
N ARG A 137 -2.46 -30.89 12.22
CA ARG A 137 -3.52 -31.89 12.44
C ARG A 137 -4.10 -32.42 11.12
N LEU A 138 -4.31 -31.53 10.16
CA LEU A 138 -4.77 -31.87 8.81
C LEU A 138 -3.57 -31.89 7.86
N ASP A 139 -3.10 -33.09 7.52
CA ASP A 139 -1.98 -33.27 6.60
C ASP A 139 -2.45 -33.13 5.14
N PRO A 140 -1.93 -32.14 4.37
CA PRO A 140 -2.29 -31.93 2.97
C PRO A 140 -1.86 -33.06 2.03
N LEU A 141 -0.92 -33.93 2.45
CA LEU A 141 -0.43 -35.06 1.66
C LEU A 141 -1.07 -36.39 2.07
N ALA A 142 -1.94 -36.40 3.10
CA ALA A 142 -2.58 -37.62 3.58
C ALA A 142 -3.44 -38.30 2.50
N ALA A 143 -3.56 -39.62 2.60
CA ALA A 143 -4.44 -40.41 1.74
C ALA A 143 -5.90 -39.96 1.87
N ARG A 144 -6.64 -39.95 0.76
CA ARG A 144 -8.03 -39.49 0.68
C ARG A 144 -8.96 -40.27 1.63
N HIS A 145 -8.68 -41.53 1.92
CA HIS A 145 -9.51 -42.38 2.79
C HIS A 145 -9.08 -42.41 4.26
N LYS A 146 -8.18 -41.51 4.70
CA LYS A 146 -7.85 -41.39 6.12
C LYS A 146 -9.12 -41.04 6.91
N SER A 147 -9.60 -41.99 7.70
CA SER A 147 -10.81 -41.85 8.52
C SER A 147 -10.59 -40.83 9.63
N GLY A 148 -11.61 -40.01 9.91
CA GLY A 148 -11.63 -39.07 11.04
C GLY A 148 -11.38 -37.61 10.68
N ASP A 149 -10.87 -37.31 9.48
CA ASP A 149 -10.54 -35.94 9.06
C ASP A 149 -11.64 -35.28 8.20
N ASP A 150 -12.75 -35.97 7.91
CA ASP A 150 -13.78 -35.51 6.94
C ASP A 150 -14.39 -34.16 7.31
N HIS A 151 -14.68 -33.95 8.60
CA HIS A 151 -15.16 -32.67 9.09
C HIS A 151 -14.12 -31.55 8.88
N MET A 152 -12.84 -31.81 9.14
CA MET A 152 -11.76 -30.84 8.95
C MET A 152 -11.56 -30.51 7.47
N ARG A 153 -11.62 -31.50 6.59
CA ARG A 153 -11.55 -31.32 5.13
C ARG A 153 -12.70 -30.47 4.62
N ARG A 154 -13.94 -30.80 5.01
CA ARG A 154 -15.12 -30.01 4.62
C ARG A 154 -15.04 -28.58 5.11
N HIS A 155 -14.63 -28.37 6.36
CA HIS A 155 -14.45 -27.03 6.90
C HIS A 155 -13.35 -26.26 6.15
N MET A 156 -12.22 -26.91 5.84
CA MET A 156 -11.14 -26.30 5.09
C MET A 156 -11.58 -25.89 3.68
N THR A 157 -12.31 -26.75 2.96
CA THR A 157 -12.88 -26.42 1.65
C THR A 157 -13.75 -25.16 1.72
N LEU A 158 -14.61 -25.05 2.74
CA LEU A 158 -15.45 -23.86 2.93
C LEU A 158 -14.62 -22.60 3.19
N MET A 159 -13.53 -22.71 3.97
CA MET A 159 -12.64 -21.56 4.20
C MET A 159 -11.92 -21.14 2.94
N VAL A 160 -11.44 -22.09 2.12
CA VAL A 160 -10.80 -21.80 0.84
C VAL A 160 -11.72 -21.00 -0.07
N MET A 161 -13.00 -21.41 -0.18
CA MET A 161 -13.98 -20.68 -1.00
C MET A 161 -14.21 -19.25 -0.48
N ARG A 162 -14.35 -19.06 0.84
CA ARG A 162 -14.52 -17.73 1.44
C ARG A 162 -13.31 -16.81 1.24
N HIS A 163 -12.11 -17.35 1.43
CA HIS A 163 -10.87 -16.59 1.26
C HIS A 163 -10.64 -16.22 -0.21
N LYS A 164 -10.93 -17.13 -1.15
CA LYS A 164 -10.90 -16.85 -2.59
C LYS A 164 -11.87 -15.73 -2.98
N GLU A 165 -13.11 -15.77 -2.48
CA GLU A 165 -14.11 -14.73 -2.74
C GLU A 165 -13.69 -13.38 -2.15
N SER A 166 -13.20 -13.38 -0.91
CA SER A 166 -12.68 -12.18 -0.24
C SER A 166 -11.49 -11.57 -0.99
N ALA A 167 -10.53 -12.40 -1.40
CA ALA A 167 -9.35 -11.94 -2.13
C ALA A 167 -9.71 -11.37 -3.51
N LEU A 168 -10.66 -12.00 -4.22
CA LEU A 168 -11.16 -11.50 -5.49
C LEU A 168 -11.79 -10.12 -5.33
N ASN A 169 -12.72 -9.99 -4.38
CA ASN A 169 -13.39 -8.73 -4.13
C ASN A 169 -12.38 -7.62 -3.75
N ILE A 170 -11.43 -7.90 -2.87
CA ILE A 170 -10.39 -6.93 -2.47
C ILE A 170 -9.54 -6.51 -3.69
N SER A 171 -9.16 -7.47 -4.54
CA SER A 171 -8.32 -7.22 -5.72
C SER A 171 -9.06 -6.37 -6.75
N GLU A 172 -10.34 -6.64 -6.97
CA GLU A 172 -11.18 -5.88 -7.90
C GLU A 172 -11.43 -4.45 -7.42
N GLN A 173 -11.74 -4.26 -6.14
CA GLN A 173 -11.88 -2.92 -5.56
C GLN A 173 -10.56 -2.15 -5.66
N ALA A 174 -9.42 -2.81 -5.37
CA ALA A 174 -8.10 -2.21 -5.52
C ALA A 174 -7.79 -1.80 -6.96
N ALA A 175 -8.13 -2.64 -7.95
CA ALA A 175 -7.97 -2.32 -9.38
C ALA A 175 -8.81 -1.11 -9.82
N LEU A 176 -9.96 -0.88 -9.18
CA LEU A 176 -10.81 0.29 -9.38
C LEU A 176 -10.33 1.54 -8.61
N GLY A 177 -9.20 1.46 -7.90
CA GLY A 177 -8.70 2.55 -7.04
C GLY A 177 -9.52 2.75 -5.76
N ILE A 178 -10.43 1.82 -5.45
CA ILE A 178 -11.27 1.84 -4.26
C ILE A 178 -10.52 1.07 -3.15
N PHE A 179 -9.94 1.82 -2.21
CA PHE A 179 -9.27 1.24 -1.06
C PHE A 179 -10.25 0.36 -0.26
N PRO A 180 -9.88 -0.87 0.17
CA PRO A 180 -10.84 -1.88 0.62
C PRO A 180 -11.77 -1.34 1.72
N GLN A 181 -13.01 -1.04 1.34
CA GLN A 181 -14.12 -0.79 2.24
C GLN A 181 -14.83 -2.11 2.51
N GLN A 182 -15.29 -2.27 3.74
CA GLN A 182 -15.91 -3.51 4.22
C GLN A 182 -17.30 -3.77 3.57
N GLU A 183 -17.83 -2.79 2.84
CA GLU A 183 -19.09 -2.94 2.11
C GLU A 183 -18.84 -3.70 0.80
N LEU A 184 -19.52 -4.84 0.67
CA LEU A 184 -19.57 -5.65 -0.53
C LEU A 184 -20.25 -4.84 -1.66
N GLY A 185 -19.46 -4.04 -2.37
CA GLY A 185 -19.88 -3.49 -3.66
C GLY A 185 -20.19 -4.66 -4.61
N LYS A 186 -21.28 -4.56 -5.38
CA LYS A 186 -21.60 -5.54 -6.41
C LYS A 186 -20.47 -5.53 -7.44
N SER A 187 -19.57 -6.51 -7.36
CA SER A 187 -18.56 -6.74 -8.38
C SER A 187 -19.23 -7.22 -9.67
N PHE A 188 -18.81 -6.64 -10.79
CA PHE A 188 -19.24 -7.01 -12.14
C PHE A 188 -18.26 -7.96 -12.84
N GLN A 189 -17.07 -8.22 -12.26
CA GLN A 189 -16.10 -9.17 -12.77
C GLN A 189 -16.14 -10.41 -11.88
N THR A 190 -16.39 -11.58 -12.48
CA THR A 190 -17.12 -12.64 -11.74
C THR A 190 -16.32 -13.90 -11.50
N ARG A 191 -14.99 -13.92 -11.65
CA ARG A 191 -14.12 -15.03 -11.21
C ARG A 191 -12.64 -14.73 -11.47
N PHE A 192 -11.77 -15.11 -10.53
CA PHE A 192 -10.43 -15.59 -10.89
C PHE A 192 -10.58 -16.92 -11.65
N ASN A 193 -10.14 -16.96 -12.91
CA ASN A 193 -10.05 -18.20 -13.66
C ASN A 193 -8.77 -18.95 -13.27
N PHE A 194 -8.85 -19.71 -12.17
CA PHE A 194 -7.76 -20.59 -11.73
C PHE A 194 -7.63 -21.86 -12.57
N GLU A 195 -8.59 -22.12 -13.47
CA GLU A 195 -8.57 -23.22 -14.43
C GLU A 195 -7.86 -22.82 -15.74
N ASP A 196 -7.38 -21.57 -15.84
CA ASP A 196 -6.52 -21.14 -16.93
C ASP A 196 -5.11 -21.73 -16.75
N GLU A 197 -4.72 -22.60 -17.67
CA GLU A 197 -3.41 -23.27 -17.70
C GLU A 197 -2.23 -22.29 -17.65
N ASN A 198 -2.42 -21.05 -18.11
CA ASN A 198 -1.40 -20.02 -18.12
C ASN A 198 -1.45 -19.08 -16.90
N PHE A 199 -2.43 -19.23 -15.99
CA PHE A 199 -2.55 -18.38 -14.81
C PHE A 199 -1.31 -18.45 -13.93
N ALA A 200 -0.81 -19.65 -13.66
CA ALA A 200 0.43 -19.85 -12.90
C ALA A 200 1.62 -19.17 -13.59
N SER A 201 1.79 -19.37 -14.89
CA SER A 201 2.90 -18.76 -15.63
C SER A 201 2.87 -17.24 -15.59
N ARG A 202 1.68 -16.61 -15.63
CA ARG A 202 1.54 -15.15 -15.51
C ARG A 202 1.82 -14.68 -14.09
N LEU A 203 1.28 -15.39 -13.09
CA LEU A 203 1.46 -15.08 -11.68
C LEU A 203 2.93 -15.18 -11.26
N PHE A 204 3.66 -16.17 -11.77
CA PHE A 204 5.08 -16.40 -11.47
C PHE A 204 6.06 -15.79 -12.49
N SER A 205 5.59 -14.93 -13.39
CA SER A 205 6.45 -14.32 -14.43
C SER A 205 7.62 -13.50 -13.87
N LEU A 206 7.52 -13.05 -12.62
CA LEU A 206 8.57 -12.34 -11.87
C LEU A 206 9.42 -13.26 -10.96
N GLY A 207 9.15 -14.57 -10.97
CA GLY A 207 9.87 -15.60 -10.21
C GLY A 207 9.15 -16.10 -8.93
N ASN A 208 9.68 -17.17 -8.33
CA ASN A 208 9.11 -17.84 -7.15
C ASN A 208 9.26 -17.06 -5.83
N HIS A 209 10.00 -15.95 -5.84
CA HIS A 209 10.33 -15.18 -4.64
C HIS A 209 9.09 -14.69 -3.87
N GLU A 210 8.02 -14.34 -4.59
CA GLU A 210 6.78 -13.87 -3.95
C GLU A 210 6.06 -14.98 -3.19
N PHE A 211 6.06 -16.20 -3.72
CA PHE A 211 5.50 -17.36 -3.03
C PHE A 211 6.28 -17.71 -1.76
N ASP A 212 7.61 -17.75 -1.86
CA ASP A 212 8.48 -18.03 -0.71
C ASP A 212 8.30 -16.96 0.39
N CYS A 213 8.23 -15.68 0.00
CA CYS A 213 7.95 -14.58 0.91
C CYS A 213 6.58 -14.75 1.60
N ALA A 214 5.53 -15.06 0.85
CA ALA A 214 4.20 -15.28 1.41
C ALA A 214 4.19 -16.45 2.40
N LYS A 215 4.85 -17.56 2.05
CA LYS A 215 5.00 -18.74 2.91
C LYS A 215 5.72 -18.44 4.22
N ASP A 216 6.82 -17.70 4.14
CA ASP A 216 7.60 -17.30 5.32
C ASP A 216 6.79 -16.38 6.24
N ARG A 217 6.06 -15.41 5.66
CA ARG A 217 5.21 -14.50 6.43
C ARG A 217 4.05 -15.21 7.12
N VAL A 218 3.37 -16.13 6.44
CA VAL A 218 2.32 -16.95 7.06
C VAL A 218 2.91 -17.78 8.20
N SER A 219 4.08 -18.39 8.00
CA SER A 219 4.75 -19.20 9.03
C SER A 219 5.13 -18.38 10.26
N GLN A 220 5.67 -17.16 10.09
CA GLN A 220 5.98 -16.25 11.20
C GLN A 220 4.73 -15.85 11.97
N LEU A 221 3.67 -15.43 11.26
CA LEU A 221 2.44 -14.91 11.86
C LEU A 221 1.56 -15.98 12.52
N THR A 222 1.74 -17.25 12.16
CA THR A 222 1.03 -18.38 12.78
C THR A 222 1.75 -18.94 14.00
N ARG A 223 3.10 -18.90 14.04
CA ARG A 223 3.89 -19.31 15.21
C ARG A 223 3.70 -18.41 16.44
N HIS A 224 3.41 -17.12 16.24
CA HIS A 224 3.18 -16.17 17.33
C HIS A 224 1.76 -16.19 17.93
N ALA A 225 0.89 -17.10 17.49
CA ALA A 225 -0.50 -17.22 17.95
C ALA A 225 -0.76 -18.44 18.86
N CYS A 226 0.29 -19.17 19.25
CA CYS A 226 0.25 -20.27 20.23
C CYS A 226 0.86 -19.83 21.56
#